data_AF-A0A960NPT4-F1
#
_entry.id   AF-A0A960NPT4-F1
#
_cell.length_a   1.000
_cell.length_b   1.000
_cell.length_c   1.000
_cell.angle_alpha   90.00
_cell.angle_beta   90.00
_cell.angle_gamma   90.00
#
_symmetry.space_group_name_H-M   'P 1'
#
loop_
_entity.id
_entity.type
_entity.pdbx_description
1 polymer ?
#
loop_
_entity_poly.entity_id
_entity_poly.type
_entity_poly.pdbx_seq_one_letter_code
_entity_poly.pdbx_strand_id
1 'polypeptide(L)'
;AIYGTFASVPIFLMWLFVCWIIILLGAEVAFAFQNHETFHMERMSARASFRSRWTLAFELLREAAAKFHRGGGALDVEAYSHQHRVPIRLVQDVVHQLTDGGYLAELADHEGSYVLLRSPDQISLNHIIRLLVDEGADPGALGMTRGKLGTSAALQWVDEGLSQHLEARTVEDLLGTEA
;
A
#
# COMPACT_ATOMS: atom_id res chain seq x y z
N ALA A 1 63.22 3.47 25.86
CA ALA A 1 62.07 3.64 24.93
C ALA A 1 60.76 3.28 25.63
N ILE A 2 60.31 4.10 26.60
CA ILE A 2 59.14 3.79 27.46
C ILE A 2 57.86 4.45 26.94
N TYR A 3 57.97 5.58 26.24
CA TYR A 3 56.84 6.31 25.66
C TYR A 3 56.36 5.77 24.30
N GLY A 4 57.13 4.89 23.66
CA GLY A 4 56.79 4.33 22.34
C GLY A 4 55.60 3.36 22.39
N THR A 5 55.51 2.54 23.44
CA THR A 5 54.40 1.60 23.63
C THR A 5 53.11 2.29 24.10
N PHE A 6 53.20 3.46 24.73
CA PHE A 6 52.01 4.23 25.07
C PHE A 6 51.37 4.86 23.83
N ALA A 7 52.18 5.28 22.85
CA ALA A 7 51.71 5.89 21.61
C ALA A 7 50.91 4.92 20.71
N SER A 8 51.09 3.60 20.84
CA SER A 8 50.33 2.63 20.04
C SER A 8 48.85 2.60 20.39
N VAL A 9 48.46 2.93 21.63
CA VAL A 9 47.05 2.93 22.05
C VAL A 9 46.24 4.06 21.38
N PRO A 10 46.67 5.34 21.42
CA PRO A 10 45.98 6.40 20.68
C PRO A 10 45.95 6.16 19.16
N ILE A 11 47.03 5.62 18.59
CA ILE A 11 47.09 5.30 17.16
C ILE A 11 46.07 4.20 16.82
N PHE A 12 45.98 3.16 17.64
CA PHE A 12 45.00 2.09 17.49
C PHE A 12 43.57 2.64 17.61
N LEU A 13 43.28 3.48 18.60
CA LEU A 13 41.96 4.10 18.77
C LEU A 13 41.59 5.03 17.61
N MET A 14 42.54 5.78 17.07
CA MET A 14 42.30 6.63 15.90
C MET A 14 41.98 5.79 14.65
N TRP A 15 42.70 4.69 14.45
CA TRP A 15 42.41 3.75 13.36
C TRP A 15 41.03 3.11 13.52
N LEU A 16 40.70 2.65 14.72
CA LEU A 16 39.40 2.05 15.05
C LEU A 16 38.26 3.06 14.85
N PHE A 17 38.46 4.32 15.24
CA PHE A 17 37.51 5.40 15.00
C PHE A 17 37.24 5.62 13.51
N VAL A 18 38.29 5.64 12.67
CA VAL A 18 38.14 5.75 11.21
C VAL A 18 37.39 4.55 10.64
N CYS A 19 37.66 3.33 11.11
CA CYS A 19 36.91 2.14 10.72
C CYS A 19 35.42 2.25 11.06
N TRP A 20 35.06 2.73 12.25
CA TRP A 20 33.65 2.95 12.61
C TRP A 20 32.98 4.00 11.74
N ILE A 21 33.65 5.10 11.41
CA ILE A 21 33.10 6.10 10.50
C ILE A 21 32.78 5.46 9.14
N ILE A 22 33.71 4.66 8.59
CA ILE A 22 33.49 3.98 7.31
C ILE A 22 32.31 3.01 7.39
N ILE A 23 32.21 2.23 8.48
CA ILE A 23 31.11 1.28 8.68
C ILE A 23 29.77 1.99 8.80
N LEU A 24 29.68 3.04 9.63
CA LEU A 24 28.44 3.79 9.83
C LEU A 24 28.02 4.54 8.58
N LEU A 25 28.97 5.14 7.85
CA LEU A 25 28.69 5.76 6.56
C LEU A 25 28.19 4.72 5.55
N GLY A 26 28.81 3.54 5.50
CA GLY A 26 28.35 2.43 4.65
C GLY A 26 26.96 1.94 5.03
N ALA A 27 26.65 1.87 6.33
CA ALA A 27 25.32 1.51 6.82
C ALA A 27 24.27 2.57 6.46
N GLU A 28 24.59 3.86 6.57
CA GLU A 28 23.71 4.96 6.18
C GLU A 28 23.50 4.99 4.66
N VAL A 29 24.53 4.75 3.86
CA VAL A 29 24.41 4.63 2.39
C VAL A 29 23.62 3.39 2.00
N ALA A 30 23.85 2.24 2.64
CA ALA A 30 23.07 1.03 2.39
C ALA A 30 21.61 1.21 2.80
N PHE A 31 21.36 1.85 3.94
CA PHE A 31 20.03 2.24 4.37
C PHE A 31 19.40 3.20 3.37
N ALA A 32 20.08 4.27 2.97
CA ALA A 32 19.59 5.20 1.97
C ALA A 32 19.32 4.50 0.64
N PHE A 33 20.16 3.57 0.19
CA PHE A 33 19.95 2.85 -1.07
C PHE A 33 18.76 1.88 -1.00
N GLN A 34 18.64 1.12 0.09
CA GLN A 34 17.51 0.20 0.32
C GLN A 34 16.19 0.96 0.55
N ASN A 35 16.25 2.13 1.18
CA ASN A 35 15.10 2.92 1.59
C ASN A 35 14.74 4.04 0.58
N HIS A 36 15.63 4.45 -0.32
CA HIS A 36 15.33 5.43 -1.38
C HIS A 36 14.31 4.89 -2.38
N GLU A 37 14.36 3.60 -2.65
CA GLU A 37 13.32 2.89 -3.40
C GLU A 37 11.95 2.97 -2.68
N THR A 38 11.93 2.81 -1.35
CA THR A 38 10.74 2.96 -0.51
C THR A 38 10.23 4.42 -0.47
N PHE A 39 11.11 5.42 -0.33
CA PHE A 39 10.74 6.84 -0.23
C PHE A 39 10.29 7.48 -1.56
N HIS A 40 10.89 7.09 -2.68
CA HIS A 40 10.46 7.61 -3.99
C HIS A 40 9.11 7.02 -4.41
N MET A 41 8.80 5.81 -3.94
CA MET A 41 7.51 5.19 -4.16
C MET A 41 6.43 5.67 -3.18
N GLU A 42 6.77 5.94 -1.92
CA GLU A 42 5.87 6.57 -0.95
C GLU A 42 5.35 7.92 -1.49
N ARG A 43 6.19 8.69 -2.20
CA ARG A 43 5.80 9.92 -2.91
C ARG A 43 4.98 9.70 -4.17
N MET A 44 5.17 8.61 -4.91
CA MET A 44 4.35 8.32 -6.10
C MET A 44 3.00 7.71 -5.73
N SER A 45 2.93 6.91 -4.66
CA SER A 45 1.69 6.43 -4.05
C SER A 45 0.91 7.58 -3.40
N ALA A 46 1.59 8.49 -2.69
CA ALA A 46 0.98 9.72 -2.16
C ALA A 46 0.60 10.76 -3.24
N ARG A 47 1.11 10.63 -4.48
CA ARG A 47 0.73 11.45 -5.65
C ARG A 47 -0.22 10.76 -6.60
N ALA A 48 -0.43 9.45 -6.46
CA ALA A 48 -1.44 8.74 -7.23
C ALA A 48 -2.78 9.42 -6.89
N SER A 49 -3.47 9.92 -7.91
CA SER A 49 -4.78 10.50 -7.68
C SER A 49 -5.64 9.44 -7.02
N PHE A 50 -6.46 9.85 -6.06
CA PHE A 50 -7.44 9.00 -5.42
C PHE A 50 -8.25 8.17 -6.44
N ARG A 51 -8.54 8.78 -7.59
CA ARG A 51 -9.17 8.14 -8.74
C ARG A 51 -8.37 6.97 -9.31
N SER A 52 -7.05 7.07 -9.46
CA SER A 52 -6.22 5.97 -9.98
C SER A 52 -6.12 4.80 -9.01
N ARG A 53 -6.09 5.07 -7.70
CA ARG A 53 -6.13 4.02 -6.66
C ARG A 53 -7.46 3.26 -6.70
N TRP A 54 -8.58 3.97 -6.80
CA TRP A 54 -9.90 3.36 -6.94
C TRP A 54 -10.04 2.54 -8.22
N THR A 55 -9.62 3.09 -9.37
CA THR A 55 -9.65 2.34 -10.64
C THR A 55 -8.83 1.06 -10.53
N LEU A 56 -7.64 1.12 -9.93
CA LEU A 56 -6.80 -0.05 -9.75
C LEU A 56 -7.44 -1.07 -8.79
N ALA A 57 -7.99 -0.63 -7.65
CA ALA A 57 -8.65 -1.52 -6.70
C ALA A 57 -9.82 -2.28 -7.32
N PHE A 58 -10.65 -1.58 -8.10
CA PHE A 58 -11.76 -2.23 -8.81
C PHE A 58 -11.28 -3.21 -9.86
N GLU A 59 -10.22 -2.89 -10.60
CA GLU A 59 -9.69 -3.78 -11.62
C GLU A 59 -9.07 -5.04 -11.02
N LEU A 60 -8.33 -4.91 -9.91
CA LEU A 60 -7.77 -6.04 -9.17
C LEU A 60 -8.88 -6.94 -8.61
N LEU A 61 -9.93 -6.36 -8.02
CA LEU A 61 -11.07 -7.10 -7.50
C LEU A 61 -11.85 -7.79 -8.61
N ARG A 62 -12.01 -7.14 -9.77
CA ARG A 62 -12.64 -7.73 -10.95
C ARG A 62 -11.86 -8.95 -11.44
N GLU A 63 -10.55 -8.84 -11.55
CA GLU A 63 -9.71 -9.95 -11.98
C GLU A 63 -9.71 -11.10 -10.96
N ALA A 64 -9.60 -10.77 -9.67
CA ALA A 64 -9.69 -11.76 -8.60
C ALA A 64 -11.07 -12.45 -8.57
N ALA A 65 -12.16 -11.72 -8.79
CA ALA A 65 -13.51 -12.27 -8.91
C ALA A 65 -13.66 -13.19 -10.13
N ALA A 66 -13.14 -12.78 -11.29
CA ALA A 66 -13.15 -13.62 -12.49
C ALA A 66 -12.37 -14.93 -12.29
N LYS A 67 -11.23 -14.88 -11.59
CA LYS A 67 -10.42 -16.05 -11.22
C LYS A 67 -11.09 -16.92 -10.16
N PHE A 68 -11.85 -16.31 -9.25
CA PHE A 68 -12.66 -17.01 -8.25
C PHE A 68 -13.78 -17.85 -8.91
N HIS A 69 -14.56 -17.28 -9.84
CA HIS A 69 -15.60 -18.01 -10.56
C HIS A 69 -15.08 -19.17 -11.42
N ARG A 70 -13.84 -19.06 -11.93
CA ARG A 70 -13.19 -20.14 -12.70
C ARG A 70 -12.63 -21.26 -11.83
N GLY A 71 -12.75 -21.16 -10.50
CA GLY A 71 -12.50 -22.28 -9.59
C GLY A 71 -11.06 -22.47 -9.11
N GLY A 72 -10.23 -21.42 -9.07
CA GLY A 72 -8.95 -21.51 -8.34
C GLY A 72 -7.77 -20.68 -8.84
N GLY A 73 -7.99 -19.59 -9.58
CA GLY A 73 -6.88 -18.71 -9.95
C GLY A 73 -6.52 -17.75 -8.81
N ALA A 74 -5.23 -17.61 -8.52
CA ALA A 74 -4.74 -16.51 -7.69
C ALA A 74 -4.39 -15.29 -8.56
N LEU A 75 -4.57 -14.10 -8.00
CA LEU A 75 -4.06 -12.85 -8.52
C LEU A 75 -2.59 -12.75 -8.17
N ASP A 76 -1.73 -12.87 -9.16
CA ASP A 76 -0.30 -12.65 -9.03
C ASP A 76 -0.01 -11.16 -9.26
N VAL A 77 0.53 -10.50 -8.23
CA VAL A 77 0.79 -9.06 -8.21
C VAL A 77 1.92 -8.69 -9.19
N GLU A 78 2.94 -9.54 -9.34
CA GLU A 78 4.04 -9.32 -10.26
C GLU A 78 3.57 -9.48 -11.71
N ALA A 79 2.85 -10.57 -11.99
CA ALA A 79 2.25 -10.79 -13.31
C ALA A 79 1.30 -9.65 -13.71
N TYR A 80 0.45 -9.20 -12.79
CA TYR A 80 -0.47 -8.08 -13.02
C TYR A 80 0.28 -6.78 -13.36
N SER A 81 1.29 -6.44 -12.56
CA SER A 81 2.12 -5.24 -12.76
C SER A 81 2.77 -5.24 -14.14
N HIS A 82 3.38 -6.36 -14.54
CA HIS A 82 4.03 -6.50 -15.84
C HIS A 82 3.05 -6.43 -17.01
N GLN A 83 1.91 -7.10 -16.90
CA GLN A 83 0.89 -7.14 -17.95
C GLN A 83 0.24 -5.76 -18.17
N HIS A 84 -0.13 -5.07 -17.09
CA HIS A 84 -0.85 -3.80 -17.14
C HIS A 84 0.07 -2.58 -17.14
N ARG A 85 1.39 -2.78 -17.05
CA ARG A 85 2.43 -1.73 -16.96
C ARG A 85 2.15 -0.73 -15.82
N VAL A 86 1.57 -1.21 -14.73
CA VAL A 86 1.31 -0.44 -13.51
C VAL A 86 2.50 -0.65 -12.56
N PRO A 87 3.02 0.40 -11.89
CA PRO A 87 4.11 0.23 -10.93
C PRO A 87 3.79 -0.81 -9.87
N ILE A 88 4.66 -1.82 -9.71
CA ILE A 88 4.46 -2.97 -8.82
C ILE A 88 4.05 -2.58 -7.40
N ARG A 89 4.70 -1.55 -6.84
CA ARG A 89 4.38 -1.08 -5.50
C ARG A 89 2.99 -0.47 -5.38
N LEU A 90 2.46 0.22 -6.41
CA LEU A 90 1.08 0.74 -6.35
C LEU A 90 0.07 -0.42 -6.31
N VAL A 91 0.37 -1.51 -7.03
CA VAL A 91 -0.43 -2.74 -6.96
C VAL A 91 -0.34 -3.36 -5.58
N GLN A 92 0.88 -3.50 -5.03
CA GLN A 92 1.10 -4.02 -3.67
C GLN A 92 0.39 -3.19 -2.60
N ASP A 93 0.46 -1.86 -2.64
CA ASP A 93 -0.21 -0.97 -1.70
C ASP A 93 -1.73 -1.24 -1.70
N VAL A 94 -2.35 -1.25 -2.89
CA VAL A 94 -3.80 -1.47 -3.03
C VAL A 94 -4.18 -2.89 -2.62
N VAL A 95 -3.39 -3.90 -2.97
CA VAL A 95 -3.63 -5.29 -2.56
C VAL A 95 -3.49 -5.46 -1.05
N HIS A 96 -2.52 -4.80 -0.43
CA HIS A 96 -2.32 -4.80 1.02
C HIS A 96 -3.53 -4.17 1.72
N GLN A 97 -4.03 -3.04 1.24
CA GLN A 97 -5.25 -2.42 1.75
C GLN A 97 -6.47 -3.34 1.65
N LEU A 98 -6.65 -3.99 0.50
CA LEU A 98 -7.73 -4.96 0.30
C LEU A 98 -7.56 -6.21 1.18
N THR A 99 -6.33 -6.59 1.52
CA THR A 99 -6.01 -7.69 2.41
C THR A 99 -6.32 -7.33 3.87
N ASP A 100 -5.90 -6.15 4.33
CA ASP A 100 -6.22 -5.61 5.65
C ASP A 100 -7.73 -5.41 5.84
N GLY A 101 -8.43 -5.01 4.78
CA GLY A 101 -9.90 -4.94 4.73
C GLY A 101 -10.60 -6.30 4.73
N GLY A 102 -9.87 -7.41 4.63
CA GLY A 102 -10.40 -8.78 4.63
C GLY A 102 -11.14 -9.17 3.35
N TYR A 103 -10.77 -8.57 2.21
CA TYR A 103 -11.28 -8.90 0.88
C TYR A 103 -10.37 -9.86 0.12
N LEU A 104 -9.05 -9.71 0.29
CA LEU A 104 -8.03 -10.58 -0.28
C LEU A 104 -7.27 -11.33 0.82
N ALA A 105 -6.72 -12.49 0.48
CA ALA A 105 -5.76 -13.21 1.31
C ALA A 105 -4.61 -13.72 0.45
N GLU A 106 -3.40 -13.59 0.97
CA GLU A 106 -2.20 -14.15 0.35
C GLU A 106 -2.16 -15.68 0.53
N LEU A 107 -1.73 -16.39 -0.51
CA LEU A 107 -1.54 -17.84 -0.45
C LEU A 107 -0.22 -18.17 0.24
N ALA A 108 -0.27 -19.05 1.23
CA ALA A 108 0.92 -19.54 1.92
C ALA A 108 1.90 -20.30 1.01
N ASP A 109 1.44 -20.85 -0.11
CA ASP A 109 2.23 -21.66 -1.03
C ASP A 109 2.97 -20.82 -2.08
N HIS A 110 2.52 -19.58 -2.33
CA HIS A 110 3.05 -18.70 -3.37
C HIS A 110 3.05 -17.24 -2.89
N GLU A 111 4.22 -16.77 -2.46
CA GLU A 111 4.43 -15.37 -2.05
C GLU A 111 4.07 -14.42 -3.20
N GLY A 112 3.26 -13.39 -2.93
CA GLY A 112 2.75 -12.45 -3.94
C GLY A 112 1.51 -12.90 -4.71
N SER A 113 0.91 -14.04 -4.37
CA SER A 113 -0.36 -14.52 -4.95
C SER A 113 -1.54 -14.37 -4.00
N TYR A 114 -2.63 -13.76 -4.47
CA TYR A 114 -3.80 -13.41 -3.65
C TYR A 114 -5.09 -14.04 -4.15
N VAL A 115 -5.98 -14.42 -3.23
CA VAL A 115 -7.33 -14.91 -3.53
C VAL A 115 -8.39 -14.09 -2.83
N LEU A 116 -9.59 -14.09 -3.41
CA LEU A 116 -10.77 -13.48 -2.82
C LEU A 116 -11.21 -14.28 -1.58
N LEU A 117 -11.40 -13.61 -0.44
CA LEU A 117 -11.88 -14.22 0.81
C LEU A 117 -13.41 -14.35 0.86
N ARG A 118 -14.12 -13.56 0.07
CA ARG A 118 -15.59 -13.46 0.06
C ARG A 118 -16.10 -13.61 -1.35
N SER A 119 -17.31 -14.15 -1.51
CA SER A 119 -17.96 -14.21 -2.82
C SER A 119 -18.11 -12.80 -3.41
N PRO A 120 -17.82 -12.59 -4.71
CA PRO A 120 -17.91 -11.28 -5.37
C PRO A 120 -19.27 -10.57 -5.16
N ASP A 121 -20.34 -11.35 -5.09
CA ASP A 121 -21.73 -10.93 -4.94
C ASP A 121 -22.02 -10.32 -3.55
N GLN A 122 -21.15 -10.59 -2.56
CA GLN A 122 -21.25 -10.07 -1.19
C GLN A 122 -20.34 -8.85 -0.96
N ILE A 123 -19.52 -8.48 -1.95
CA ILE A 123 -18.59 -7.37 -1.84
C ILE A 123 -19.26 -6.11 -2.43
N SER A 124 -19.70 -5.21 -1.55
CA SER A 124 -20.26 -3.92 -1.95
C SER A 124 -19.17 -2.94 -2.39
N LEU A 125 -19.40 -2.27 -3.53
CA LEU A 125 -18.50 -1.24 -4.07
C LEU A 125 -18.36 -0.04 -3.13
N ASN A 126 -19.42 0.32 -2.40
CA ASN A 126 -19.40 1.40 -1.40
C ASN A 126 -18.41 1.08 -0.27
N HIS A 127 -18.37 -0.16 0.19
CA HIS A 127 -17.48 -0.56 1.28
C HIS A 127 -16.01 -0.53 0.86
N ILE A 128 -15.69 -0.91 -0.37
CA ILE A 128 -14.34 -0.78 -0.93
C ILE A 128 -13.94 0.69 -1.04
N ILE A 129 -14.84 1.55 -1.55
CA ILE A 129 -14.58 2.99 -1.63
C ILE A 129 -14.27 3.54 -0.24
N ARG A 130 -15.11 3.28 0.76
CA ARG A 130 -14.88 3.75 2.14
C ARG A 130 -13.56 3.24 2.71
N LEU A 131 -13.23 1.96 2.51
CA LEU A 131 -11.95 1.38 2.92
C LEU A 131 -10.75 2.16 2.33
N LEU A 132 -10.83 2.51 1.05
CA LEU A 132 -9.78 3.26 0.35
C LEU A 132 -9.78 4.76 0.71
N VAL A 133 -10.93 5.33 1.11
CA VAL A 133 -11.08 6.74 1.53
C VAL A 133 -10.52 6.97 2.92
N ASP A 134 -10.84 6.06 3.84
CA ASP A 134 -10.47 6.16 5.25
C ASP A 134 -9.01 5.74 5.49
N GLU A 135 -8.26 5.45 4.42
CA GLU A 135 -6.84 5.16 4.47
C GLU A 135 -6.05 6.44 4.80
N GLY A 136 -5.55 6.49 6.04
CA GLY A 136 -4.72 7.59 6.55
C GLY A 136 -5.02 7.90 8.00
N ALA A 137 -4.35 8.91 8.55
CA ALA A 137 -4.68 9.38 9.88
C ALA A 137 -6.08 10.04 9.83
N ASP A 138 -7.00 9.54 10.68
CA ASP A 138 -8.32 10.14 10.88
C ASP A 138 -8.15 11.67 11.00
N PRO A 139 -8.96 12.48 10.29
CA PRO A 139 -9.01 13.93 10.49
C PRO A 139 -8.91 14.33 11.98
N GLY A 140 -9.54 13.57 12.88
CA GLY A 140 -9.42 13.76 14.32
C GLY A 140 -8.00 13.60 14.88
N ALA A 141 -7.26 12.57 14.44
CA ALA A 141 -5.88 12.30 14.83
C ALA A 141 -4.89 13.35 14.28
N LEU A 142 -5.22 14.01 13.17
CA LEU A 142 -4.46 15.13 12.59
C LEU A 142 -4.79 16.49 13.21
N GLY A 143 -5.60 16.53 14.28
CA GLY A 143 -6.04 17.78 14.90
C GLY A 143 -7.06 18.56 14.08
N MET A 144 -7.54 17.99 12.96
CA MET A 144 -8.69 18.49 12.18
C MET A 144 -9.97 18.07 12.90
N THR A 145 -10.14 18.58 14.11
CA THR A 145 -11.30 18.27 14.95
C THR A 145 -12.58 18.74 14.26
N ARG A 146 -13.57 17.84 14.29
CA ARG A 146 -14.96 17.90 13.79
C ARG A 146 -15.76 19.19 14.13
N GLY A 147 -15.16 20.17 14.82
CA GLY A 147 -15.82 21.34 15.40
C GLY A 147 -15.43 22.71 14.85
N LYS A 148 -14.51 22.84 13.89
CA LYS A 148 -14.10 24.18 13.37
C LYS A 148 -14.27 24.41 11.87
N LEU A 149 -14.59 23.39 11.09
CA LEU A 149 -14.80 23.53 9.65
C LEU A 149 -16.28 23.30 9.35
N GLY A 150 -16.96 24.32 8.81
CA GLY A 150 -18.36 24.23 8.33
C GLY A 150 -18.56 23.30 7.13
N THR A 151 -17.62 22.38 6.89
CA THR A 151 -17.61 21.40 5.79
C THR A 151 -18.09 20.01 6.21
N SER A 152 -18.47 19.81 7.47
CA SER A 152 -19.07 18.54 7.93
C SER A 152 -20.33 18.18 7.15
N ALA A 153 -21.16 19.18 6.80
CA ALA A 153 -22.33 18.98 5.95
C ALA A 153 -21.96 18.54 4.52
N ALA A 154 -20.88 19.08 3.96
CA ALA A 154 -20.40 18.69 2.63
C ALA A 154 -19.86 17.26 2.62
N LEU A 155 -19.12 16.85 3.65
CA LEU A 155 -18.68 15.46 3.81
C LEU A 155 -19.87 14.51 3.96
N GLN A 156 -20.90 14.92 4.71
CA GLN A 156 -22.11 14.14 4.88
C GLN A 156 -22.90 13.98 3.57
N TRP A 157 -22.97 15.02 2.72
CA TRP A 157 -23.60 14.92 1.39
C TRP A 157 -22.85 14.00 0.44
N VAL A 158 -21.51 13.97 0.52
CA VAL A 158 -20.69 13.05 -0.27
C VAL A 158 -20.92 11.60 0.19
N ASP A 159 -20.95 11.37 1.50
CA ASP A 159 -21.19 10.02 2.05
C ASP A 159 -22.59 9.50 1.68
N GLU A 160 -23.60 10.35 1.78
CA GLU A 160 -25.00 10.06 1.42
C GLU A 160 -25.18 9.84 -0.10
N GLY A 161 -24.49 10.63 -0.92
CA GLY A 161 -24.54 10.48 -2.38
C GLY A 161 -23.85 9.20 -2.88
N LEU A 162 -22.77 8.80 -2.22
CA LEU A 162 -22.09 7.52 -2.50
C LEU A 162 -22.94 6.33 -2.04
N SER A 163 -23.55 6.38 -0.86
CA SER A 163 -24.41 5.28 -0.37
C SER A 163 -25.64 5.08 -1.26
N GLN A 164 -26.39 6.14 -1.60
CA GLN A 164 -27.63 6.02 -2.38
C GLN A 164 -27.46 5.35 -3.75
N HIS A 165 -26.31 5.55 -4.42
CA HIS A 165 -26.09 5.01 -5.77
C HIS A 165 -25.27 3.71 -5.80
N LEU A 166 -24.43 3.45 -4.80
CA LEU A 166 -23.52 2.31 -4.81
C LEU A 166 -23.96 1.16 -3.90
N GLU A 167 -24.98 1.33 -3.05
CA GLU A 167 -25.50 0.26 -2.19
C GLU A 167 -26.00 -0.96 -2.98
N ALA A 168 -26.56 -0.74 -4.18
CA ALA A 168 -27.09 -1.81 -5.02
C ALA A 168 -26.04 -2.45 -5.95
N ARG A 169 -24.80 -1.96 -5.97
CA ARG A 169 -23.76 -2.39 -6.90
C ARG A 169 -22.69 -3.21 -6.18
N THR A 170 -22.41 -4.41 -6.68
CA THR A 170 -21.40 -5.34 -6.14
C THR A 170 -20.22 -5.50 -7.10
N VAL A 171 -19.16 -6.18 -6.68
CA VAL A 171 -18.03 -6.51 -7.57
C VAL A 171 -18.48 -7.40 -8.74
N GLU A 172 -19.55 -8.18 -8.56
CA GLU A 172 -20.15 -8.99 -9.63
C GLU A 172 -20.71 -8.13 -10.78
N ASP A 173 -21.30 -6.97 -10.49
CA ASP A 173 -21.80 -6.05 -11.52
C ASP A 173 -20.68 -5.51 -12.44
N LEU A 174 -19.44 -5.42 -11.93
CA LEU A 174 -18.28 -5.03 -12.74
C LEU A 174 -17.88 -6.11 -13.78
N LEU A 175 -18.25 -7.38 -13.54
CA LEU A 175 -18.03 -8.45 -14.52
C LEU A 175 -19.03 -8.37 -15.68
N GLY A 176 -20.21 -7.80 -15.46
CA GLY A 176 -21.30 -7.73 -16.44
C GLY A 176 -21.29 -6.51 -17.37
N THR A 177 -20.38 -5.55 -17.19
CA THR A 177 -20.41 -4.27 -17.94
C THR A 177 -19.69 -4.30 -19.31
N GLU A 178 -19.20 -5.46 -19.76
CA GLU A 178 -18.59 -5.66 -21.09
C GLU A 178 -19.30 -6.77 -21.89
N ALA A 179 -20.63 -6.67 -22.03
CA ALA A 179 -21.41 -7.45 -22.99
C ALA A 179 -22.13 -6.52 -23.99
#